data_AF-A9UQN8-F1
#
_entry.id   AF-A9UQN8-F1
#
_cell.length_a   1.000
_cell.length_b   1.000
_cell.length_c   1.000
_cell.angle_alpha   90.00
_cell.angle_beta   90.00
_cell.angle_gamma   90.00
#
_symmetry.space_group_name_H-M   'P 1'
#
loop_
_entity.id
_entity.type
_entity.pdbx_description
1 polymer ?
#
loop_
_entity_poly.entity_id
_entity_poly.type
_entity_poly.pdbx_seq_one_letter_code
_entity_poly.pdbx_strand_id
1 'polypeptide(L)'
;MVTTRRRATAGEAAKAVPEAAPEGRSLASDAAAGEEAPPATQAETEHAGPAKSLRKGSAIEAALRSATQTASYNVIVQLALRVITFVSNAIIIRHVSKEFLGVVNVRLMLLYSTVIFLAREAFIKACLSANRHERNKAYWAGIVNLCWLVPILGLFWSTLLGFVWTNLIKQPDLPGYEYAVMGYAAAAVIELLAVPALVIEMIHLRTTRKSPKLRRVSFLESQVVAEGAALTVNIIIRLALVMLRPEWGLFNVCLAQLAHAATYLVYICGTSLLDVQQGQHPVFTSVWDMLPRSLGGKPWYRAVNKEMAAIAWAFSQHGILKQLLTEGERYLMTVFGLLTFSQQGVYDVVHNLGSLPIEDNYYPFFAALLERNGAKSSELSSEGNNGNSSDRRPSEAALNAAKAASEHDLQVAGQTLSVLFKLMILVGATIAAFGQGYAQLLLHIYGGRRPLRVPST
;
A
#
# COMPACT_ATOMS: atom_id res chain seq x y z
N MET A 1 19.13 -51.00 -22.13
CA MET A 1 20.29 -51.91 -22.31
C MET A 1 21.40 -51.45 -21.38
N VAL A 2 21.84 -52.29 -20.42
CA VAL A 2 22.99 -53.21 -20.56
C VAL A 2 24.30 -52.41 -20.71
N THR A 3 24.96 -51.92 -19.64
CA THR A 3 25.78 -52.59 -18.60
C THR A 3 27.18 -53.08 -19.01
N THR A 4 28.23 -52.36 -18.60
CA THR A 4 29.63 -52.86 -18.50
C THR A 4 30.50 -51.89 -17.66
N ARG A 5 31.66 -52.24 -17.06
CA ARG A 5 32.05 -53.30 -16.08
C ARG A 5 33.49 -52.99 -15.56
N ARG A 6 33.88 -53.48 -14.35
CA ARG A 6 35.26 -53.47 -13.75
C ARG A 6 35.75 -52.08 -13.28
N ARG A 7 36.71 -51.91 -12.33
CA ARG A 7 37.48 -52.73 -11.34
C ARG A 7 37.88 -51.72 -10.22
N ALA A 8 37.85 -51.93 -8.89
CA ALA A 8 38.21 -53.02 -7.97
C ALA A 8 39.72 -53.09 -7.57
N THR A 9 40.04 -52.66 -6.33
CA THR A 9 41.19 -52.97 -5.42
C THR A 9 41.06 -52.13 -4.13
N ALA A 10 41.65 -52.41 -2.95
CA ALA A 10 41.94 -53.65 -2.18
C ALA A 10 42.55 -53.27 -0.79
N GLY A 11 42.46 -54.14 0.24
CA GLY A 11 43.03 -53.96 1.61
C GLY A 11 42.09 -53.18 2.57
N GLU A 12 41.60 -53.70 3.71
CA GLU A 12 42.23 -54.29 4.93
C GLU A 12 42.65 -53.20 5.96
N ALA A 13 42.09 -53.09 7.18
CA ALA A 13 42.03 -54.01 8.34
C ALA A 13 43.30 -53.90 9.25
N ALA A 14 43.27 -53.91 10.60
CA ALA A 14 42.15 -54.01 11.56
C ALA A 14 42.45 -53.37 12.94
N LYS A 15 41.38 -52.92 13.63
CA LYS A 15 41.03 -53.12 15.06
C LYS A 15 42.12 -53.67 16.04
N ALA A 16 42.52 -52.87 17.04
CA ALA A 16 42.76 -53.31 18.45
C ALA A 16 43.01 -52.13 19.43
N VAL A 17 42.77 -52.39 20.72
CA VAL A 17 43.03 -51.60 21.95
C VAL A 17 43.59 -52.63 22.96
N PRO A 18 44.70 -52.38 23.71
CA PRO A 18 44.57 -51.76 25.04
C PRO A 18 45.78 -51.00 25.66
N GLU A 19 45.46 -50.14 26.64
CA GLU A 19 46.05 -50.03 28.00
C GLU A 19 47.58 -50.01 28.25
N ALA A 20 48.08 -48.89 28.83
CA ALA A 20 48.94 -48.86 30.04
C ALA A 20 49.17 -47.41 30.53
N ALA A 21 49.40 -47.22 31.83
CA ALA A 21 49.89 -45.97 32.46
C ALA A 21 51.29 -46.21 33.08
N PRO A 22 51.96 -45.18 33.67
CA PRO A 22 51.82 -45.00 35.13
C PRO A 22 51.91 -43.55 35.68
N GLU A 23 51.42 -43.39 36.93
CA GLU A 23 51.84 -42.51 38.07
C GLU A 23 52.47 -41.10 37.83
N GLY A 24 52.21 -40.04 38.62
CA GLY A 24 51.45 -39.83 39.88
C GLY A 24 51.67 -38.36 40.38
N ARG A 25 51.39 -37.90 41.61
CA ARG A 25 50.80 -38.50 42.83
C ARG A 25 50.51 -37.43 43.94
N SER A 26 49.25 -37.22 44.35
CA SER A 26 48.80 -36.69 45.68
C SER A 26 47.27 -36.54 45.68
N LEU A 27 46.44 -37.27 46.45
CA LEU A 27 46.28 -37.30 47.93
C LEU A 27 45.81 -35.95 48.50
N ALA A 28 44.73 -35.80 49.28
CA ALA A 28 43.58 -36.67 49.67
C ALA A 28 42.43 -35.69 50.14
N SER A 29 41.34 -35.94 50.90
CA SER A 29 40.60 -37.03 51.59
C SER A 29 39.36 -36.34 52.23
N ASP A 30 38.17 -36.89 52.49
CA ASP A 30 37.51 -38.19 52.21
C ASP A 30 35.98 -38.08 52.49
N ALA A 31 35.21 -39.16 52.23
CA ALA A 31 33.78 -39.39 52.56
C ALA A 31 32.72 -38.49 51.86
N ALA A 32 31.68 -38.97 51.16
CA ALA A 32 30.66 -40.00 51.45
C ALA A 32 29.51 -39.50 52.37
N ALA A 33 28.22 -39.77 52.13
CA ALA A 33 27.49 -40.35 50.98
C ALA A 33 25.97 -40.07 51.15
N GLY A 34 25.12 -40.40 50.16
CA GLY A 34 23.66 -40.50 50.32
C GLY A 34 22.81 -39.77 49.28
N GLU A 35 21.58 -40.25 49.08
CA GLU A 35 20.58 -39.67 48.17
C GLU A 35 20.05 -38.29 48.63
N GLU A 36 19.74 -37.41 47.68
CA GLU A 36 18.34 -37.08 47.30
C GLU A 36 18.30 -36.07 46.12
N ALA A 37 17.19 -36.03 45.39
CA ALA A 37 16.98 -35.07 44.29
C ALA A 37 16.03 -33.94 44.74
N PRO A 38 16.52 -32.69 44.91
CA PRO A 38 15.66 -31.57 45.34
C PRO A 38 14.72 -31.09 44.21
N PRO A 39 13.55 -30.52 44.55
CA PRO A 39 12.43 -30.39 43.62
C PRO A 39 12.50 -29.18 42.68
N ALA A 40 11.67 -29.20 41.64
CA ALA A 40 11.50 -28.08 40.71
C ALA A 40 10.83 -26.87 41.38
N THR A 41 11.61 -25.83 41.67
CA THR A 41 11.14 -24.56 42.26
C THR A 41 10.32 -23.73 41.26
N GLN A 42 9.03 -24.02 41.14
CA GLN A 42 8.06 -23.15 40.46
C GLN A 42 7.68 -21.96 41.36
N ALA A 43 8.49 -20.89 41.37
CA ALA A 43 8.26 -19.75 42.26
C ALA A 43 8.70 -18.37 41.73
N GLU A 44 8.42 -18.03 40.45
CA GLU A 44 8.61 -16.64 39.99
C GLU A 44 7.69 -16.21 38.81
N THR A 45 6.36 -16.36 38.96
CA THR A 45 5.38 -15.91 37.94
C THR A 45 4.16 -15.16 38.49
N GLU A 46 4.36 -14.22 39.41
CA GLU A 46 3.33 -13.22 39.79
C GLU A 46 3.84 -11.76 39.71
N HIS A 47 2.92 -10.81 39.90
CA HIS A 47 3.16 -9.35 39.86
C HIS A 47 3.58 -8.70 38.52
N ALA A 48 3.50 -9.42 37.38
CA ALA A 48 3.68 -8.83 36.04
C ALA A 48 2.43 -8.11 35.46
N GLY A 49 1.34 -7.98 36.23
CA GLY A 49 0.02 -7.51 35.78
C GLY A 49 -0.08 -5.99 35.47
N PRO A 50 -0.13 -5.11 36.48
CA PRO A 50 -0.44 -3.69 36.28
C PRO A 50 0.60 -2.94 35.44
N ALA A 51 1.88 -3.35 35.51
CA ALA A 51 2.93 -2.79 34.67
C ALA A 51 2.73 -3.11 33.18
N LYS A 52 2.08 -4.22 32.83
CA LYS A 52 1.73 -4.55 31.44
C LYS A 52 0.54 -3.72 30.94
N SER A 53 -0.53 -3.56 31.71
CA SER A 53 -1.69 -2.77 31.29
C SER A 53 -1.34 -1.28 31.16
N LEU A 54 -0.58 -0.71 32.11
CA LEU A 54 -0.09 0.67 32.01
C LEU A 54 0.83 0.89 30.79
N ARG A 55 1.80 -0.01 30.55
CA ARG A 55 2.66 0.05 29.33
C ARG A 55 1.85 -0.13 28.04
N LYS A 56 0.81 -0.97 28.04
CA LYS A 56 -0.08 -1.18 26.89
C LYS A 56 -0.91 0.09 26.60
N GLY A 57 -1.43 0.73 27.65
CA GLY A 57 -2.12 2.01 27.56
C GLY A 57 -1.24 3.13 26.98
N SER A 58 -0.04 3.34 27.55
CA SER A 58 0.88 4.38 27.07
C SER A 58 1.40 4.11 25.65
N ALA A 59 1.64 2.85 25.29
CA ALA A 59 2.01 2.48 23.92
C ALA A 59 0.87 2.72 22.91
N ILE A 60 -0.39 2.48 23.29
CA ILE A 60 -1.56 2.79 22.47
C ILE A 60 -1.75 4.31 22.33
N GLU A 61 -1.53 5.09 23.40
CA GLU A 61 -1.63 6.55 23.33
C GLU A 61 -0.53 7.16 22.45
N ALA A 62 0.73 6.70 22.60
CA ALA A 62 1.82 7.09 21.73
C ALA A 62 1.55 6.71 20.26
N ALA A 63 1.01 5.52 20.01
CA ALA A 63 0.59 5.09 18.68
C ALA A 63 -0.56 5.94 18.11
N LEU A 64 -1.51 6.37 18.93
CA LEU A 64 -2.61 7.25 18.50
C LEU A 64 -2.11 8.68 18.20
N ARG A 65 -1.24 9.25 19.05
CA ARG A 65 -0.59 10.55 18.78
C ARG A 65 0.21 10.50 17.47
N SER A 66 1.03 9.46 17.30
CA SER A 66 1.78 9.21 16.05
C SER A 66 0.86 9.05 14.83
N ALA A 67 -0.16 8.19 14.90
CA ALA A 67 -1.09 7.98 13.77
C ALA A 67 -1.90 9.24 13.42
N THR A 68 -2.30 10.04 14.42
CA THR A 68 -2.98 11.33 14.20
C THR A 68 -2.03 12.33 13.53
N GLN A 69 -0.78 12.40 13.99
CA GLN A 69 0.25 13.26 13.43
C GLN A 69 0.56 12.88 11.97
N THR A 70 0.86 11.61 11.67
CA THR A 70 1.14 11.19 10.28
C THR A 70 -0.09 11.32 9.38
N ALA A 71 -1.31 11.02 9.87
CA ALA A 71 -2.52 11.29 9.10
C ALA A 71 -2.67 12.77 8.75
N SER A 72 -2.42 13.70 9.70
CA SER A 72 -2.45 15.13 9.42
C SER A 72 -1.37 15.57 8.42
N TYR A 73 -0.15 15.02 8.50
CA TYR A 73 0.89 15.30 7.50
C TYR A 73 0.53 14.77 6.12
N ASN A 74 -0.04 13.55 6.02
CA ASN A 74 -0.48 12.97 4.75
C ASN A 74 -1.59 13.81 4.10
N VAL A 75 -2.57 14.31 4.88
CA VAL A 75 -3.59 15.27 4.38
C VAL A 75 -2.93 16.53 3.83
N ILE A 76 -1.99 17.13 4.57
CA ILE A 76 -1.32 18.37 4.15
C ILE A 76 -0.48 18.15 2.89
N VAL A 77 0.27 17.06 2.79
CA VAL A 77 1.11 16.72 1.62
C VAL A 77 0.26 16.43 0.40
N GLN A 78 -0.82 15.65 0.52
CA GLN A 78 -1.74 15.38 -0.59
C GLN A 78 -2.47 16.64 -1.05
N LEU A 79 -2.90 17.51 -0.12
CA LEU A 79 -3.51 18.80 -0.44
C LEU A 79 -2.51 19.72 -1.17
N ALA A 80 -1.26 19.78 -0.71
CA ALA A 80 -0.20 20.55 -1.39
C ALA A 80 0.06 20.01 -2.80
N LEU A 81 0.17 18.70 -2.99
CA LEU A 81 0.34 18.08 -4.31
C LEU A 81 -0.87 18.33 -5.22
N ARG A 82 -2.10 18.31 -4.70
CA ARG A 82 -3.32 18.69 -5.45
C ARG A 82 -3.29 20.15 -5.90
N VAL A 83 -2.90 21.09 -5.02
CA VAL A 83 -2.74 22.51 -5.37
C VAL A 83 -1.64 22.72 -6.42
N ILE A 84 -0.48 22.07 -6.26
CA ILE A 84 0.63 22.12 -7.23
C ILE A 84 0.18 21.56 -8.59
N THR A 85 -0.57 20.46 -8.61
CA THR A 85 -1.13 19.86 -9.83
C THR A 85 -2.13 20.81 -10.51
N PHE A 86 -3.03 21.43 -9.74
CA PHE A 86 -4.01 22.40 -10.25
C PHE A 86 -3.33 23.63 -10.87
N VAL A 87 -2.30 24.19 -10.22
CA VAL A 87 -1.50 25.32 -10.74
C VAL A 87 -0.71 24.91 -11.98
N SER A 88 -0.13 23.71 -11.99
CA SER A 88 0.63 23.18 -13.14
C SER A 88 -0.28 23.02 -14.37
N ASN A 89 -1.48 22.48 -14.20
CA ASN A 89 -2.49 22.38 -15.24
C ASN A 89 -2.93 23.76 -15.77
N ALA A 90 -2.97 24.80 -14.90
CA ALA A 90 -3.24 26.18 -15.31
C ALA A 90 -2.14 26.74 -16.23
N ILE A 91 -0.86 26.47 -15.91
CA ILE A 91 0.28 26.89 -16.72
C ILE A 91 0.30 26.12 -18.06
N ILE A 92 -0.01 24.81 -18.03
CA ILE A 92 -0.09 23.97 -19.23
C ILE A 92 -1.15 24.49 -20.22
N ILE A 93 -2.35 24.89 -19.76
CA ILE A 93 -3.42 25.45 -20.63
C ILE A 93 -3.03 26.78 -21.31
N ARG A 94 -2.03 27.51 -20.79
CA ARG A 94 -1.53 28.73 -21.45
C ARG A 94 -0.61 28.42 -22.63
N HIS A 95 -0.07 27.20 -22.69
CA HIS A 95 0.81 26.72 -23.75
C HIS A 95 0.05 25.81 -24.74
N VAL A 96 -0.81 24.91 -24.24
CA VAL A 96 -1.54 23.87 -25.02
C VAL A 96 -3.06 24.04 -24.90
N SER A 97 -3.86 23.40 -25.77
CA SER A 97 -5.33 23.52 -25.78
C SER A 97 -6.01 22.95 -24.53
N LYS A 98 -7.25 23.39 -24.27
CA LYS A 98 -8.11 22.81 -23.21
C LYS A 98 -8.50 21.35 -23.50
N GLU A 99 -8.64 21.02 -24.78
CA GLU A 99 -8.93 19.67 -25.27
C GLU A 99 -7.82 18.68 -24.94
N PHE A 100 -6.55 19.09 -25.09
CA PHE A 100 -5.40 18.31 -24.67
C PHE A 100 -5.46 17.93 -23.18
N LEU A 101 -5.90 18.84 -22.31
CA LEU A 101 -6.05 18.51 -20.88
C LEU A 101 -7.18 17.50 -20.63
N GLY A 102 -8.29 17.57 -21.38
CA GLY A 102 -9.35 16.56 -21.31
C GLY A 102 -8.90 15.18 -21.77
N VAL A 103 -8.18 15.11 -22.90
CA VAL A 103 -7.60 13.86 -23.41
C VAL A 103 -6.61 13.27 -22.40
N VAL A 104 -5.72 14.08 -21.82
CA VAL A 104 -4.73 13.63 -20.84
C VAL A 104 -5.36 13.23 -19.51
N ASN A 105 -6.02 14.17 -18.82
CA ASN A 105 -6.44 13.97 -17.44
C ASN A 105 -7.73 13.13 -17.29
N VAL A 106 -8.62 13.11 -18.29
CA VAL A 106 -9.77 12.20 -18.28
C VAL A 106 -9.41 10.90 -18.99
N ARG A 107 -9.16 10.92 -20.30
CA ARG A 107 -9.17 9.68 -21.10
C ARG A 107 -7.92 8.82 -20.91
N LEU A 108 -6.72 9.41 -20.95
CA LEU A 108 -5.46 8.67 -20.80
C LEU A 108 -5.21 8.25 -19.34
N MET A 109 -5.49 9.13 -18.37
CA MET A 109 -5.46 8.76 -16.95
C MET A 109 -6.47 7.65 -16.60
N LEU A 110 -7.68 7.66 -17.16
CA LEU A 110 -8.68 6.59 -16.94
C LEU A 110 -8.20 5.23 -17.46
N LEU A 111 -7.54 5.20 -18.62
CA LEU A 111 -6.90 3.97 -19.13
C LEU A 111 -5.87 3.44 -18.13
N TYR A 112 -4.93 4.29 -17.72
CA TYR A 112 -3.84 3.95 -16.81
C TYR A 112 -4.34 3.51 -15.43
N SER A 113 -5.26 4.26 -14.80
CA SER A 113 -5.84 3.90 -13.50
C SER A 113 -6.64 2.60 -13.57
N THR A 114 -7.40 2.37 -14.66
CA THR A 114 -8.16 1.13 -14.86
C THR A 114 -7.24 -0.08 -15.05
N VAL A 115 -6.16 0.01 -15.84
CA VAL A 115 -5.19 -1.08 -16.01
C VAL A 115 -4.52 -1.42 -14.69
N ILE A 116 -4.06 -0.42 -13.93
CA ILE A 116 -3.44 -0.63 -12.62
C ILE A 116 -4.44 -1.26 -11.64
N PHE A 117 -5.66 -0.72 -11.57
CA PHE A 117 -6.71 -1.21 -10.68
C PHE A 117 -7.05 -2.68 -10.92
N LEU A 118 -7.36 -3.05 -12.18
CA LEU A 118 -7.74 -4.42 -12.57
C LEU A 118 -6.62 -5.44 -12.39
N ALA A 119 -5.35 -5.01 -12.45
CA ALA A 119 -4.20 -5.89 -12.29
C ALA A 119 -3.71 -6.01 -10.83
N ARG A 120 -3.65 -4.92 -10.06
CA ARG A 120 -2.92 -4.81 -8.77
C ARG A 120 -3.81 -4.91 -7.54
N GLU A 121 -4.92 -4.16 -7.53
CA GLU A 121 -5.58 -3.75 -6.29
C GLU A 121 -6.10 -4.93 -5.45
N ALA A 122 -6.69 -5.93 -6.11
CA ALA A 122 -7.22 -7.12 -5.46
C ALA A 122 -6.12 -8.04 -4.89
N PHE A 123 -4.97 -8.13 -5.57
CA PHE A 123 -3.82 -8.92 -5.13
C PHE A 123 -3.13 -8.28 -3.92
N ILE A 124 -2.97 -6.94 -3.92
CA ILE A 124 -2.48 -6.17 -2.77
C ILE A 124 -3.38 -6.40 -1.54
N LYS A 125 -4.70 -6.30 -1.70
CA LYS A 125 -5.67 -6.57 -0.61
C LYS A 125 -5.60 -8.00 -0.09
N ALA A 126 -5.46 -8.99 -0.96
CA ALA A 126 -5.25 -10.39 -0.55
C ALA A 126 -3.96 -10.57 0.26
N CYS A 127 -2.83 -10.01 -0.19
CA CYS A 127 -1.54 -10.10 0.51
C CYS A 127 -1.56 -9.40 1.89
N LEU A 128 -2.27 -8.28 2.01
CA LEU A 128 -2.50 -7.61 3.29
C LEU A 128 -3.39 -8.43 4.24
N SER A 129 -4.30 -9.25 3.69
CA SER A 129 -5.19 -10.15 4.47
C SER A 129 -4.53 -11.46 4.93
N ALA A 130 -3.41 -11.86 4.31
CA ALA A 130 -2.67 -13.08 4.63
C ALA A 130 -2.26 -13.14 6.12
N ASN A 131 -2.48 -14.28 6.80
CA ASN A 131 -2.11 -14.47 8.21
C ASN A 131 -1.73 -15.94 8.50
N ARG A 132 -1.38 -16.26 9.75
CA ARG A 132 -1.10 -17.61 10.32
C ARG A 132 0.26 -18.26 10.00
N HIS A 133 0.99 -17.88 8.94
CA HIS A 133 2.19 -18.65 8.49
C HIS A 133 3.50 -17.86 8.43
N GLU A 134 3.77 -17.02 9.43
CA GLU A 134 4.87 -16.03 9.45
C GLU A 134 6.27 -16.61 9.17
N ARG A 135 6.58 -17.83 9.63
CA ARG A 135 7.89 -18.50 9.41
C ARG A 135 7.96 -19.45 8.21
N ASN A 136 6.88 -19.66 7.45
CA ASN A 136 6.91 -20.64 6.35
C ASN A 136 7.41 -20.00 5.04
N LYS A 137 8.70 -20.19 4.71
CA LYS A 137 9.30 -19.66 3.46
C LYS A 137 8.62 -20.17 2.18
N ALA A 138 8.04 -21.37 2.19
CA ALA A 138 7.29 -21.89 1.05
C ALA A 138 5.93 -21.20 0.85
N TYR A 139 5.25 -20.80 1.94
CA TYR A 139 4.01 -20.02 1.89
C TYR A 139 4.24 -18.65 1.27
N TRP A 140 5.30 -17.94 1.71
CA TRP A 140 5.66 -16.62 1.18
C TRP A 140 6.15 -16.67 -0.27
N ALA A 141 6.95 -17.66 -0.66
CA ALA A 141 7.32 -17.86 -2.06
C ALA A 141 6.09 -18.13 -2.96
N GLY A 142 5.07 -18.83 -2.45
CA GLY A 142 3.78 -18.98 -3.14
C GLY A 142 2.97 -17.68 -3.30
N ILE A 143 3.23 -16.66 -2.48
CA ILE A 143 2.65 -15.32 -2.60
C ILE A 143 3.47 -14.44 -3.55
N VAL A 144 4.81 -14.55 -3.54
CA VAL A 144 5.67 -13.93 -4.57
C VAL A 144 5.30 -14.45 -5.96
N ASN A 145 5.12 -15.78 -6.12
CA ASN A 145 4.63 -16.40 -7.36
C ASN A 145 3.24 -15.88 -7.79
N LEU A 146 2.33 -15.60 -6.84
CA LEU A 146 1.02 -15.00 -7.12
C LEU A 146 1.18 -13.57 -7.66
N CYS A 147 2.07 -12.77 -7.07
CA CYS A 147 2.27 -11.38 -7.44
C CYS A 147 3.04 -11.20 -8.77
N TRP A 148 3.87 -12.17 -9.17
CA TRP A 148 4.46 -12.21 -10.52
C TRP A 148 3.43 -12.47 -11.65
N LEU A 149 2.18 -12.81 -11.34
CA LEU A 149 1.09 -12.80 -12.31
C LEU A 149 0.53 -11.39 -12.57
N VAL A 150 0.77 -10.43 -11.66
CA VAL A 150 0.21 -9.06 -11.77
C VAL A 150 0.78 -8.28 -12.97
N PRO A 151 2.10 -8.26 -13.25
CA PRO A 151 2.62 -7.66 -14.49
C PRO A 151 2.07 -8.29 -15.77
N ILE A 152 1.81 -9.61 -15.76
CA ILE A 152 1.29 -10.35 -16.92
C ILE A 152 -0.19 -10.01 -17.15
N LEU A 153 -0.98 -9.96 -16.08
CA LEU A 153 -2.36 -9.49 -16.11
C LEU A 153 -2.44 -8.01 -16.50
N GLY A 154 -1.46 -7.21 -16.06
CA GLY A 154 -1.22 -5.84 -16.49
C GLY A 154 -1.01 -5.71 -17.99
N LEU A 155 -0.13 -6.53 -18.58
CA LEU A 155 0.11 -6.55 -20.03
C LEU A 155 -1.15 -6.96 -20.82
N PHE A 156 -1.93 -7.92 -20.31
CA PHE A 156 -3.22 -8.30 -20.89
C PHE A 156 -4.23 -7.13 -20.87
N TRP A 157 -4.46 -6.48 -19.72
CA TRP A 157 -5.39 -5.34 -19.65
C TRP A 157 -4.87 -4.11 -20.43
N SER A 158 -3.56 -3.88 -20.41
CA SER A 158 -2.88 -2.81 -21.14
C SER A 158 -3.07 -2.93 -22.65
N THR A 159 -2.87 -4.14 -23.20
CA THR A 159 -3.11 -4.41 -24.63
C THR A 159 -4.60 -4.38 -25.00
N LEU A 160 -5.47 -4.99 -24.19
CA LEU A 160 -6.91 -5.04 -24.44
C LEU A 160 -7.55 -3.64 -24.38
N LEU A 161 -7.32 -2.89 -23.31
CA LEU A 161 -7.88 -1.54 -23.16
C LEU A 161 -7.18 -0.53 -24.07
N GLY A 162 -5.89 -0.68 -24.34
CA GLY A 162 -5.18 0.11 -25.34
C GLY A 162 -5.77 -0.04 -26.75
N PHE A 163 -6.11 -1.26 -27.16
CA PHE A 163 -6.82 -1.53 -28.42
C PHE A 163 -8.21 -0.86 -28.45
N VAL A 164 -8.97 -0.92 -27.36
CA VAL A 164 -10.27 -0.24 -27.23
C VAL A 164 -10.13 1.28 -27.36
N TRP A 165 -9.12 1.87 -26.72
CA TRP A 165 -8.86 3.32 -26.73
C TRP A 165 -8.38 3.88 -28.08
N THR A 166 -7.82 3.04 -28.96
CA THR A 166 -7.41 3.42 -30.32
C THR A 166 -8.44 3.07 -31.39
N ASN A 167 -9.10 1.91 -31.31
CA ASN A 167 -9.91 1.36 -32.41
C ASN A 167 -11.43 1.48 -32.21
N LEU A 168 -11.93 1.41 -30.96
CA LEU A 168 -13.38 1.35 -30.68
C LEU A 168 -13.95 2.68 -30.17
N ILE A 169 -13.12 3.51 -29.56
CA ILE A 169 -13.51 4.78 -28.95
C ILE A 169 -13.15 5.94 -29.89
N LYS A 170 -14.06 6.92 -30.03
CA LYS A 170 -13.83 8.12 -30.87
C LYS A 170 -12.48 8.77 -30.51
N GLN A 171 -11.57 8.83 -31.48
CA GLN A 171 -10.26 9.48 -31.35
C GLN A 171 -10.42 11.01 -31.24
N PRO A 172 -9.49 11.72 -30.55
CA PRO A 172 -9.38 13.17 -30.60
C PRO A 172 -8.51 13.62 -31.78
N ASP A 173 -8.76 14.82 -32.30
CA ASP A 173 -8.07 15.38 -33.47
C ASP A 173 -6.67 15.97 -33.09
N LEU A 174 -5.90 15.22 -32.31
CA LEU A 174 -4.59 15.62 -31.77
C LEU A 174 -3.45 14.72 -32.31
N PRO A 175 -2.34 15.31 -32.80
CA PRO A 175 -1.23 14.54 -33.32
C PRO A 175 -0.56 13.69 -32.23
N GLY A 176 -0.38 12.40 -32.52
CA GLY A 176 0.30 11.45 -31.63
C GLY A 176 -0.56 10.85 -30.51
N TYR A 177 -1.90 10.92 -30.61
CA TYR A 177 -2.81 10.26 -29.65
C TYR A 177 -2.50 8.76 -29.46
N GLU A 178 -2.23 8.01 -30.54
CA GLU A 178 -1.90 6.58 -30.45
C GLU A 178 -0.62 6.32 -29.64
N TYR A 179 0.44 7.11 -29.86
CA TYR A 179 1.68 7.04 -29.06
C TYR A 179 1.44 7.40 -27.59
N ALA A 180 0.49 8.29 -27.30
CA ALA A 180 0.11 8.62 -25.93
C ALA A 180 -0.68 7.49 -25.26
N VAL A 181 -1.61 6.83 -25.99
CA VAL A 181 -2.29 5.61 -25.50
C VAL A 181 -1.27 4.51 -25.21
N MET A 182 -0.38 4.20 -26.16
CA MET A 182 0.69 3.21 -25.98
C MET A 182 1.62 3.57 -24.81
N GLY A 183 1.97 4.84 -24.66
CA GLY A 183 2.81 5.33 -23.57
C GLY A 183 2.19 5.18 -22.19
N TYR A 184 0.92 5.53 -22.04
CA TYR A 184 0.17 5.33 -20.79
C TYR A 184 -0.05 3.84 -20.47
N ALA A 185 -0.33 3.04 -21.50
CA ALA A 185 -0.45 1.59 -21.39
C ALA A 185 0.88 0.92 -20.97
N ALA A 186 2.01 1.41 -21.48
CA ALA A 186 3.35 0.97 -21.09
C ALA A 186 3.75 1.45 -19.69
N ALA A 187 3.44 2.69 -19.32
CA ALA A 187 3.68 3.23 -17.98
C ALA A 187 2.94 2.41 -16.90
N ALA A 188 1.69 2.03 -17.15
CA ALA A 188 0.95 1.13 -16.26
C ALA A 188 1.67 -0.22 -16.08
N VAL A 189 2.18 -0.84 -17.16
CA VAL A 189 2.92 -2.11 -17.07
C VAL A 189 4.25 -1.95 -16.32
N ILE A 190 4.97 -0.83 -16.51
CA ILE A 190 6.23 -0.54 -15.80
C ILE A 190 5.98 -0.40 -14.29
N GLU A 191 4.92 0.30 -13.88
CA GLU A 191 4.56 0.42 -12.46
C GLU A 191 4.13 -0.91 -11.85
N LEU A 192 3.41 -1.75 -12.61
CA LEU A 192 3.00 -3.08 -12.15
C LEU A 192 4.20 -4.04 -11.90
N LEU A 193 5.38 -3.79 -12.49
CA LEU A 193 6.62 -4.50 -12.13
C LEU A 193 7.09 -4.23 -10.69
N ALA A 194 6.59 -3.19 -10.02
CA ALA A 194 6.89 -2.94 -8.61
C ALA A 194 6.11 -3.87 -7.66
N VAL A 195 5.04 -4.52 -8.13
CA VAL A 195 4.13 -5.30 -7.28
C VAL A 195 4.79 -6.49 -6.57
N PRO A 196 5.71 -7.27 -7.18
CA PRO A 196 6.48 -8.28 -6.46
C PRO A 196 7.39 -7.71 -5.36
N ALA A 197 7.89 -6.47 -5.49
CA ALA A 197 8.68 -5.81 -4.46
C ALA A 197 7.81 -5.32 -3.29
N LEU A 198 6.60 -4.78 -3.56
CA LEU A 198 5.62 -4.40 -2.52
C LEU A 198 5.28 -5.54 -1.54
N VAL A 199 5.35 -6.80 -1.96
CA VAL A 199 5.15 -7.96 -1.08
C VAL A 199 6.19 -8.01 0.05
N ILE A 200 7.42 -7.57 -0.23
CA ILE A 200 8.55 -7.58 0.71
C ILE A 200 8.30 -6.50 1.76
N GLU A 201 7.97 -5.28 1.35
CA GLU A 201 7.56 -4.18 2.24
C GLU A 201 6.41 -4.60 3.18
N MET A 202 5.39 -5.32 2.69
CA MET A 202 4.33 -5.90 3.54
C MET A 202 4.82 -6.95 4.54
N ILE A 203 5.89 -7.69 4.24
CA ILE A 203 6.52 -8.67 5.13
C ILE A 203 7.44 -7.97 6.14
N HIS A 204 8.14 -6.90 5.73
CA HIS A 204 8.93 -6.05 6.62
C HIS A 204 8.03 -5.45 7.69
N LEU A 205 6.98 -4.72 7.27
CA LEU A 205 6.02 -4.09 8.16
C LEU A 205 5.30 -5.09 9.07
N ARG A 206 5.12 -6.35 8.63
CA ARG A 206 4.61 -7.45 9.47
C ARG A 206 5.60 -7.95 10.52
N THR A 207 6.90 -7.91 10.23
CA THR A 207 7.96 -8.23 11.20
C THR A 207 8.07 -7.12 12.25
N THR A 208 8.08 -5.87 11.80
CA THR A 208 8.33 -4.68 12.63
C THR A 208 7.11 -4.22 13.44
N ARG A 209 5.87 -4.48 12.98
CA ARG A 209 4.63 -4.04 13.66
C ARG A 209 3.68 -5.21 13.96
N LYS A 210 3.49 -5.51 15.25
CA LYS A 210 2.61 -6.60 15.73
C LYS A 210 1.11 -6.35 15.47
N SER A 211 0.65 -5.09 15.48
CA SER A 211 -0.78 -4.76 15.38
C SER A 211 -1.28 -4.74 13.93
N PRO A 212 -2.32 -5.53 13.56
CA PRO A 212 -2.66 -5.78 12.16
C PRO A 212 -3.19 -4.55 11.40
N LYS A 213 -3.80 -3.57 12.10
CA LYS A 213 -4.20 -2.30 11.48
C LYS A 213 -3.03 -1.33 11.32
N LEU A 214 -2.13 -1.22 12.30
CA LEU A 214 -0.93 -0.37 12.22
C LEU A 214 -0.01 -0.76 11.05
N ARG A 215 0.06 -2.06 10.70
CA ARG A 215 0.72 -2.54 9.46
C ARG A 215 0.16 -1.88 8.19
N ARG A 216 -1.16 -1.65 8.12
CA ARG A 216 -1.78 -0.99 6.97
C ARG A 216 -1.46 0.50 6.95
N VAL A 217 -1.42 1.16 8.10
CA VAL A 217 -1.11 2.59 8.19
C VAL A 217 0.29 2.86 7.64
N SER A 218 1.32 2.16 8.13
CA SER A 218 2.68 2.38 7.63
C SER A 218 2.95 1.85 6.20
N PHE A 219 2.13 0.94 5.68
CA PHE A 219 2.14 0.60 4.26
C PHE A 219 1.55 1.74 3.41
N LEU A 220 0.44 2.35 3.85
CA LEU A 220 -0.13 3.52 3.18
C LEU A 220 0.81 4.73 3.28
N GLU A 221 1.51 4.92 4.40
CA GLU A 221 2.55 5.96 4.55
C GLU A 221 3.64 5.82 3.48
N SER A 222 4.24 4.63 3.31
CA SER A 222 5.30 4.44 2.33
C SER A 222 4.81 4.54 0.87
N GLN A 223 3.59 4.05 0.58
CA GLN A 223 2.98 4.22 -0.74
C GLN A 223 2.67 5.69 -1.06
N VAL A 224 2.17 6.48 -0.10
CA VAL A 224 1.89 7.92 -0.28
C VAL A 224 3.18 8.71 -0.54
N VAL A 225 4.30 8.34 0.10
CA VAL A 225 5.61 8.94 -0.18
C VAL A 225 6.13 8.55 -1.57
N ALA A 226 6.04 7.27 -1.95
CA ALA A 226 6.44 6.80 -3.28
C ALA A 226 5.65 7.49 -4.41
N GLU A 227 4.32 7.54 -4.26
CA GLU A 227 3.40 8.20 -5.19
C GLU A 227 3.65 9.71 -5.25
N GLY A 228 3.82 10.36 -4.09
CA GLY A 228 4.11 11.79 -4.02
C GLY A 228 5.44 12.16 -4.69
N ALA A 229 6.48 11.33 -4.55
CA ALA A 229 7.75 11.52 -5.24
C ALA A 229 7.61 11.32 -6.76
N ALA A 230 6.96 10.24 -7.20
CA ALA A 230 6.73 9.96 -8.62
C ALA A 230 5.87 11.06 -9.28
N LEU A 231 4.81 11.53 -8.62
CA LEU A 231 3.96 12.62 -9.06
C LEU A 231 4.71 13.95 -9.15
N THR A 232 5.59 14.25 -8.19
CA THR A 232 6.45 15.44 -8.23
C THR A 232 7.37 15.42 -9.46
N VAL A 233 8.00 14.27 -9.73
CA VAL A 233 8.85 14.09 -10.94
C VAL A 233 8.02 14.23 -12.22
N ASN A 234 6.82 13.64 -12.27
CA ASN A 234 5.90 13.77 -13.41
C ASN A 234 5.53 15.23 -13.67
N ILE A 235 5.15 15.99 -12.63
CA ILE A 235 4.76 17.41 -12.75
C ILE A 235 5.93 18.24 -13.29
N ILE A 236 7.13 18.08 -12.73
CA ILE A 236 8.33 18.82 -13.15
C ILE A 236 8.67 18.52 -14.62
N ILE A 237 8.74 17.25 -15.00
CA ILE A 237 9.09 16.85 -16.38
C ILE A 237 7.98 17.26 -17.36
N ARG A 238 6.71 17.04 -17.02
CA ARG A 238 5.55 17.42 -17.85
C ARG A 238 5.56 18.92 -18.12
N LEU A 239 5.74 19.74 -17.08
CA LEU A 239 5.75 21.19 -17.20
C LEU A 239 6.95 21.68 -18.02
N ALA A 240 8.16 21.19 -17.73
CA ALA A 240 9.36 21.57 -18.46
C ALA A 240 9.29 21.24 -19.96
N LEU A 241 8.92 20.00 -20.31
CA LEU A 241 8.85 19.57 -21.71
C LEU A 241 7.74 20.32 -22.49
N VAL A 242 6.56 20.50 -21.88
CA VAL A 242 5.45 21.23 -22.51
C VAL A 242 5.77 22.71 -22.72
N MET A 243 6.49 23.36 -21.80
CA MET A 243 6.94 24.74 -21.97
C MET A 243 8.06 24.89 -22.99
N LEU A 244 8.97 23.91 -23.09
CA LEU A 244 10.08 23.94 -24.06
C LEU A 244 9.64 23.63 -25.50
N ARG A 245 8.72 22.67 -25.71
CA ARG A 245 8.27 22.22 -27.04
C ARG A 245 6.77 21.88 -27.06
N PRO A 246 5.87 22.89 -27.04
CA PRO A 246 4.41 22.65 -26.98
C PRO A 246 3.86 21.85 -28.17
N GLU A 247 4.49 21.94 -29.35
CA GLU A 247 4.12 21.19 -30.57
C GLU A 247 4.01 19.67 -30.34
N TRP A 248 4.82 19.12 -29.43
CA TRP A 248 4.88 17.68 -29.12
C TRP A 248 4.11 17.33 -27.84
N GLY A 249 3.08 18.12 -27.48
CA GLY A 249 2.39 18.07 -26.20
C GLY A 249 2.04 16.66 -25.69
N LEU A 250 1.41 15.81 -26.52
CA LEU A 250 1.02 14.45 -26.11
C LEU A 250 2.23 13.52 -25.89
N PHE A 251 3.29 13.67 -26.69
CA PHE A 251 4.55 12.93 -26.52
C PHE A 251 5.29 13.37 -25.24
N ASN A 252 5.31 14.68 -24.95
CA ASN A 252 5.91 15.22 -23.73
C ASN A 252 5.24 14.67 -22.45
N VAL A 253 3.91 14.54 -22.45
CA VAL A 253 3.15 13.94 -21.34
C VAL A 253 3.41 12.43 -21.24
N CYS A 254 3.45 11.72 -22.37
CA CYS A 254 3.85 10.30 -22.42
C CYS A 254 5.21 10.08 -21.74
N LEU A 255 6.23 10.88 -22.09
CA LEU A 255 7.55 10.79 -21.48
C LEU A 255 7.54 11.10 -19.98
N ALA A 256 6.75 12.08 -19.53
CA ALA A 256 6.55 12.35 -18.11
C ALA A 256 5.85 11.19 -17.37
N GLN A 257 4.90 10.50 -18.01
CA GLN A 257 4.19 9.35 -17.43
C GLN A 257 5.07 8.10 -17.36
N LEU A 258 5.95 7.89 -18.34
CA LEU A 258 6.99 6.86 -18.26
C LEU A 258 7.99 7.17 -17.13
N ALA A 259 8.37 8.44 -16.95
CA ALA A 259 9.21 8.87 -15.83
C ALA A 259 8.54 8.70 -14.45
N HIS A 260 7.21 8.88 -14.36
CA HIS A 260 6.41 8.56 -13.15
C HIS A 260 6.58 7.09 -12.76
N ALA A 261 6.20 6.18 -13.68
CA ALA A 261 6.24 4.74 -13.45
C ALA A 261 7.67 4.24 -13.15
N ALA A 262 8.67 4.78 -13.85
CA ALA A 262 10.08 4.46 -13.58
C ALA A 262 10.52 4.95 -12.19
N THR A 263 10.12 6.16 -11.76
CA THR A 263 10.43 6.69 -10.42
C THR A 263 9.79 5.84 -9.32
N TYR A 264 8.51 5.49 -9.48
CA TYR A 264 7.79 4.60 -8.56
C TYR A 264 8.47 3.23 -8.44
N LEU A 265 8.79 2.61 -9.58
CA LEU A 265 9.47 1.32 -9.64
C LEU A 265 10.85 1.36 -8.96
N VAL A 266 11.66 2.37 -9.26
CA VAL A 266 13.00 2.54 -8.66
C VAL A 266 12.92 2.80 -7.16
N TYR A 267 11.96 3.61 -6.70
CA TYR A 267 11.76 3.88 -5.26
C TYR A 267 11.39 2.61 -4.50
N ILE A 268 10.35 1.90 -4.93
CA ILE A 268 9.83 0.70 -4.25
C ILE A 268 10.80 -0.48 -4.32
N CYS A 269 11.50 -0.67 -5.44
CA CYS A 269 12.57 -1.66 -5.51
C CYS A 269 13.76 -1.24 -4.62
N GLY A 270 14.12 0.05 -4.58
CA GLY A 270 15.19 0.58 -3.75
C GLY A 270 14.97 0.33 -2.25
N THR A 271 13.80 0.67 -1.71
CA THR A 271 13.47 0.39 -0.31
C THR A 271 13.49 -1.11 -0.02
N SER A 272 12.82 -1.91 -0.85
CA SER A 272 12.76 -3.38 -0.70
C SER A 272 14.13 -4.06 -0.72
N LEU A 273 15.08 -3.53 -1.52
CA LEU A 273 16.46 -4.03 -1.57
C LEU A 273 17.26 -3.65 -0.33
N LEU A 274 17.07 -2.43 0.19
CA LEU A 274 17.72 -1.97 1.43
C LEU A 274 17.24 -2.77 2.66
N ASP A 275 15.93 -3.03 2.77
CA ASP A 275 15.36 -3.81 3.88
C ASP A 275 15.92 -5.25 3.93
N VAL A 276 16.12 -5.86 2.75
CA VAL A 276 16.75 -7.18 2.60
C VAL A 276 18.24 -7.14 2.94
N GLN A 277 18.98 -6.11 2.49
CA GLN A 277 20.42 -5.95 2.79
C GLN A 277 20.69 -5.68 4.27
N GLN A 278 19.82 -4.94 4.96
CA GLN A 278 19.95 -4.65 6.39
C GLN A 278 19.55 -5.84 7.29
N GLY A 279 19.21 -7.00 6.71
CA GLY A 279 18.89 -8.21 7.47
C GLY A 279 17.58 -8.13 8.26
N GLN A 280 16.72 -7.14 7.99
CA GLN A 280 15.48 -6.91 8.75
C GLN A 280 14.34 -7.89 8.36
N HIS A 281 14.65 -8.92 7.56
CA HIS A 281 13.70 -9.91 7.05
C HIS A 281 13.91 -11.32 7.65
N PRO A 282 12.91 -11.90 8.33
CA PRO A 282 13.00 -13.24 8.93
C PRO A 282 12.73 -14.39 7.93
N VAL A 283 12.53 -14.10 6.64
CA VAL A 283 12.13 -15.07 5.61
C VAL A 283 13.00 -14.99 4.36
N PHE A 284 13.35 -13.77 3.92
CA PHE A 284 14.12 -13.53 2.70
C PHE A 284 15.52 -13.04 3.04
N THR A 285 16.53 -13.71 2.47
CA THR A 285 17.96 -13.53 2.80
C THR A 285 18.79 -13.17 1.57
N SER A 286 18.14 -12.96 0.43
CA SER A 286 18.80 -12.63 -0.83
C SER A 286 17.80 -11.99 -1.80
N VAL A 287 18.29 -11.08 -2.65
CA VAL A 287 17.51 -10.47 -3.74
C VAL A 287 16.95 -11.52 -4.72
N TRP A 288 17.57 -12.69 -4.82
CA TRP A 288 17.07 -13.81 -5.61
C TRP A 288 15.83 -14.49 -5.02
N ASP A 289 15.46 -14.20 -3.76
CA ASP A 289 14.18 -14.64 -3.17
C ASP A 289 12.98 -13.83 -3.68
N MET A 290 13.22 -12.69 -4.36
CA MET A 290 12.18 -11.84 -4.96
C MET A 290 11.63 -12.37 -6.30
N LEU A 291 12.38 -13.26 -6.96
CA LEU A 291 12.00 -13.86 -8.25
C LEU A 291 11.04 -15.04 -8.08
N PRO A 292 10.21 -15.35 -9.09
CA PRO A 292 9.27 -16.46 -9.00
C PRO A 292 10.02 -17.80 -9.01
N ARG A 293 9.58 -18.74 -8.17
CA ARG A 293 10.27 -20.02 -7.92
C ARG A 293 9.36 -21.22 -8.08
N SER A 294 9.91 -22.29 -8.65
CA SER A 294 9.28 -23.61 -8.70
C SER A 294 9.32 -24.27 -7.31
N LEU A 295 8.17 -24.67 -6.77
CA LEU A 295 8.07 -25.36 -5.47
C LEU A 295 7.45 -26.76 -5.67
N GLY A 296 7.96 -27.76 -4.96
CA GLY A 296 7.38 -29.12 -4.93
C GLY A 296 7.25 -29.75 -6.31
N GLY A 297 8.26 -29.58 -7.18
CA GLY A 297 8.26 -30.09 -8.55
C GLY A 297 7.33 -29.37 -9.54
N LYS A 298 6.59 -28.34 -9.10
CA LYS A 298 5.67 -27.57 -9.95
C LYS A 298 6.34 -26.28 -10.43
N PRO A 299 6.15 -25.88 -11.70
CA PRO A 299 6.66 -24.61 -12.20
C PRO A 299 5.99 -23.45 -11.45
N TRP A 300 6.69 -22.32 -11.34
CA TRP A 300 6.29 -21.17 -10.51
C TRP A 300 4.82 -20.74 -10.68
N TYR A 301 4.30 -20.67 -11.92
CA TYR A 301 2.92 -20.28 -12.25
C TYR A 301 1.84 -21.28 -11.78
N ARG A 302 2.23 -22.51 -11.42
CA ARG A 302 1.38 -23.52 -10.74
C ARG A 302 1.72 -23.68 -9.26
N ALA A 303 2.84 -23.12 -8.80
CA ALA A 303 3.28 -23.07 -7.40
C ALA A 303 2.76 -21.82 -6.68
N VAL A 304 1.50 -21.46 -6.94
CA VAL A 304 0.83 -20.24 -6.48
C VAL A 304 0.00 -20.53 -5.23
N ASN A 305 -0.05 -19.60 -4.28
CA ASN A 305 -0.88 -19.72 -3.09
C ASN A 305 -2.38 -19.62 -3.45
N LYS A 306 -3.08 -20.76 -3.46
CA LYS A 306 -4.49 -20.88 -3.84
C LYS A 306 -5.46 -20.14 -2.90
N GLU A 307 -5.15 -20.08 -1.60
CA GLU A 307 -5.97 -19.37 -0.61
C GLU A 307 -5.97 -17.87 -0.93
N MET A 308 -4.77 -17.30 -1.12
CA MET A 308 -4.61 -15.89 -1.47
C MET A 308 -5.15 -15.58 -2.88
N ALA A 309 -5.06 -16.51 -3.83
CA ALA A 309 -5.66 -16.36 -5.16
C ALA A 309 -7.20 -16.31 -5.11
N ALA A 310 -7.84 -17.14 -4.27
CA ALA A 310 -9.30 -17.11 -4.08
C ALA A 310 -9.76 -15.81 -3.37
N ILE A 311 -9.00 -15.34 -2.38
CA ILE A 311 -9.27 -14.07 -1.71
C ILE A 311 -9.06 -12.88 -2.67
N ALA A 312 -8.02 -12.92 -3.51
CA ALA A 312 -7.80 -11.92 -4.56
C ALA A 312 -9.00 -11.90 -5.53
N TRP A 313 -9.46 -13.05 -6.01
CA TRP A 313 -10.64 -13.12 -6.88
C TRP A 313 -11.89 -12.48 -6.25
N ALA A 314 -12.17 -12.77 -4.98
CA ALA A 314 -13.28 -12.14 -4.27
C ALA A 314 -13.10 -10.61 -4.11
N PHE A 315 -11.87 -10.11 -3.92
CA PHE A 315 -11.60 -8.67 -3.93
C PHE A 315 -11.71 -8.05 -5.33
N SER A 316 -11.39 -8.77 -6.41
CA SER A 316 -11.59 -8.30 -7.79
C SER A 316 -13.07 -8.06 -8.10
N GLN A 317 -13.95 -8.98 -7.67
CA GLN A 317 -15.40 -8.86 -7.88
C GLN A 317 -15.98 -7.60 -7.22
N HIS A 318 -15.67 -7.37 -5.93
CA HIS A 318 -16.04 -6.13 -5.24
C HIS A 318 -15.34 -4.89 -5.82
N GLY A 319 -14.11 -5.06 -6.32
CA GLY A 319 -13.32 -4.00 -6.93
C GLY A 319 -13.97 -3.43 -8.19
N ILE A 320 -14.41 -4.29 -9.11
CA ILE A 320 -15.04 -3.86 -10.39
C ILE A 320 -16.27 -2.98 -10.11
N LEU A 321 -17.09 -3.33 -9.12
CA LEU A 321 -18.23 -2.49 -8.71
C LEU A 321 -17.78 -1.15 -8.12
N LYS A 322 -16.75 -1.10 -7.26
CA LYS A 322 -16.21 0.18 -6.77
C LYS A 322 -15.68 1.03 -7.93
N GLN A 323 -14.92 0.46 -8.85
CA GLN A 323 -14.35 1.18 -9.99
C GLN A 323 -15.46 1.80 -10.87
N LEU A 324 -16.54 1.07 -11.13
CA LEU A 324 -17.68 1.60 -11.89
C LEU A 324 -18.46 2.69 -11.12
N LEU A 325 -18.52 2.62 -9.78
CA LEU A 325 -19.16 3.65 -8.95
C LEU A 325 -18.29 4.90 -8.76
N THR A 326 -16.96 4.77 -8.73
CA THR A 326 -16.02 5.88 -8.50
C THR A 326 -15.61 6.58 -9.80
N GLU A 327 -15.34 5.84 -10.88
CA GLU A 327 -14.91 6.39 -12.18
C GLU A 327 -16.02 6.35 -13.26
N GLY A 328 -17.25 6.00 -12.87
CA GLY A 328 -18.41 5.85 -13.75
C GLY A 328 -18.62 7.04 -14.68
N GLU A 329 -18.52 8.26 -14.15
CA GLU A 329 -18.61 9.50 -14.95
C GLU A 329 -17.51 9.59 -16.02
N ARG A 330 -16.26 9.23 -15.71
CA ARG A 330 -15.15 9.27 -16.67
C ARG A 330 -15.32 8.21 -17.76
N TYR A 331 -15.84 7.02 -17.42
CA TYR A 331 -16.24 6.01 -18.42
C TYR A 331 -17.34 6.55 -19.34
N LEU A 332 -18.41 7.15 -18.78
CA LEU A 332 -19.51 7.71 -19.58
C LEU A 332 -19.04 8.81 -20.54
N MET A 333 -18.20 9.74 -20.07
CA MET A 333 -17.59 10.79 -20.89
C MET A 333 -16.68 10.22 -21.99
N THR A 334 -15.89 9.19 -21.66
CA THR A 334 -14.88 8.63 -22.55
C THR A 334 -15.49 7.75 -23.65
N VAL A 335 -16.47 6.91 -23.30
CA VAL A 335 -17.09 5.91 -24.18
C VAL A 335 -18.23 6.51 -25.01
N PHE A 336 -19.20 7.19 -24.38
CA PHE A 336 -20.37 7.74 -25.08
C PHE A 336 -20.13 9.15 -25.65
N GLY A 337 -18.98 9.78 -25.37
CA GLY A 337 -18.61 11.07 -25.94
C GLY A 337 -19.51 12.24 -25.50
N LEU A 338 -20.16 12.12 -24.34
CA LEU A 338 -21.21 13.03 -23.84
C LEU A 338 -20.78 14.51 -23.72
N LEU A 339 -19.47 14.76 -23.61
CA LEU A 339 -18.87 16.10 -23.58
C LEU A 339 -17.69 16.16 -24.56
N THR A 340 -17.51 17.32 -25.18
CA THR A 340 -16.31 17.60 -26.02
C THR A 340 -15.04 17.56 -25.17
N PHE A 341 -13.88 17.28 -25.77
CA PHE A 341 -12.62 17.17 -25.04
C PHE A 341 -12.25 18.46 -24.30
N SER A 342 -12.60 19.64 -24.84
CA SER A 342 -12.45 20.94 -24.16
C SER A 342 -13.31 21.04 -22.90
N GLN A 343 -14.55 20.54 -22.93
CA GLN A 343 -15.43 20.46 -21.75
C GLN A 343 -14.93 19.41 -20.75
N GLN A 344 -14.42 18.25 -21.20
CA GLN A 344 -13.80 17.24 -20.33
C GLN A 344 -12.59 17.83 -19.56
N GLY A 345 -11.75 18.63 -20.24
CA GLY A 345 -10.62 19.33 -19.61
C GLY A 345 -11.03 20.40 -18.59
N VAL A 346 -12.12 21.14 -18.84
CA VAL A 346 -12.70 22.07 -17.86
C VAL A 346 -13.33 21.32 -16.68
N TYR A 347 -14.02 20.21 -16.95
CA TYR A 347 -14.65 19.38 -15.94
C TYR A 347 -13.63 18.78 -14.96
N ASP A 348 -12.56 18.15 -15.45
CA ASP A 348 -11.51 17.55 -14.61
C ASP A 348 -10.85 18.59 -13.69
N VAL A 349 -10.59 19.80 -14.18
CA VAL A 349 -10.03 20.91 -13.38
C VAL A 349 -10.94 21.30 -12.21
N VAL A 350 -12.26 21.31 -12.41
CA VAL A 350 -13.24 21.60 -11.35
C VAL A 350 -13.42 20.41 -10.40
N HIS A 351 -13.55 19.21 -10.93
CA HIS A 351 -13.66 17.97 -10.15
C HIS A 351 -12.46 17.78 -9.21
N ASN A 352 -11.23 18.01 -9.71
CA ASN A 352 -10.01 17.81 -8.94
C ASN A 352 -9.76 18.90 -7.88
N LEU A 353 -10.50 20.03 -7.96
CA LEU A 353 -10.55 21.07 -6.93
C LEU A 353 -11.61 20.77 -5.85
N GLY A 354 -12.74 20.18 -6.24
CA GLY A 354 -13.81 19.79 -5.30
C GLY A 354 -13.55 18.49 -4.52
N SER A 355 -12.79 17.55 -5.09
CA SER A 355 -12.49 16.24 -4.49
C SER A 355 -11.39 16.30 -3.43
N LEU A 356 -11.73 16.77 -2.22
CA LEU A 356 -10.88 16.69 -1.02
C LEU A 356 -10.98 15.28 -0.38
N PRO A 357 -9.91 14.46 -0.38
CA PRO A 357 -9.93 13.09 0.15
C PRO A 357 -9.86 13.06 1.69
N ILE A 358 -10.90 13.55 2.36
CA ILE A 358 -11.00 13.55 3.82
C ILE A 358 -11.22 12.11 4.34
N GLU A 359 -12.03 11.30 3.66
CA GLU A 359 -12.40 9.96 4.11
C GLU A 359 -11.20 9.00 4.22
N ASP A 360 -10.49 8.74 3.12
CA ASP A 360 -9.38 7.78 3.08
C ASP A 360 -8.24 8.15 4.04
N ASN A 361 -7.99 9.44 4.27
CA ASN A 361 -6.93 9.93 5.16
C ASN A 361 -7.29 9.88 6.66
N TYR A 362 -8.56 10.07 7.02
CA TYR A 362 -9.00 9.99 8.43
C TYR A 362 -9.51 8.60 8.83
N TYR A 363 -9.78 7.69 7.87
CA TYR A 363 -10.11 6.30 8.16
C TYR A 363 -9.10 5.59 9.10
N PRO A 364 -7.76 5.73 8.94
CA PRO A 364 -6.78 5.21 9.90
C PRO A 364 -6.96 5.70 11.34
N PHE A 365 -7.29 6.99 11.53
CA PHE A 365 -7.51 7.61 12.83
C PHE A 365 -8.76 7.02 13.50
N PHE A 366 -9.90 6.99 12.80
CA PHE A 366 -11.13 6.41 13.34
C PHE A 366 -10.97 4.90 13.61
N ALA A 367 -10.27 4.16 12.75
CA ALA A 367 -10.02 2.73 12.93
C ALA A 367 -9.16 2.43 14.17
N ALA A 368 -8.14 3.24 14.47
CA ALA A 368 -7.32 3.11 15.68
C ALA A 368 -8.11 3.48 16.95
N LEU A 369 -8.95 4.53 16.87
CA LEU A 369 -9.79 5.00 17.96
C LEU A 369 -10.85 3.97 18.37
N LEU A 370 -11.46 3.29 17.39
CA LEU A 370 -12.38 2.17 17.60
C LEU A 370 -11.68 0.92 18.19
N GLU A 371 -10.44 0.61 17.79
CA GLU A 371 -9.68 -0.50 18.41
C GLU A 371 -9.36 -0.24 19.88
N ARG A 372 -9.00 1.01 20.24
CA ARG A 372 -8.76 1.39 21.64
C ARG A 372 -10.00 1.18 22.51
N ASN A 373 -11.19 1.47 21.98
CA ASN A 373 -12.45 1.22 22.67
C ASN A 373 -12.75 -0.28 22.80
N GLY A 374 -12.65 -1.05 21.71
CA GLY A 374 -12.87 -2.51 21.71
C GLY A 374 -11.91 -3.26 22.64
N ALA A 375 -10.65 -2.86 22.71
CA ALA A 375 -9.66 -3.44 23.63
C ALA A 375 -10.03 -3.20 25.11
N LYS A 376 -10.37 -1.96 25.48
CA LYS A 376 -10.85 -1.61 26.84
C LYS A 376 -12.08 -2.44 27.22
N SER A 377 -13.05 -2.55 26.32
CA SER A 377 -14.28 -3.34 26.54
C SER A 377 -13.99 -4.83 26.74
N SER A 378 -13.03 -5.39 26.00
CA SER A 378 -12.64 -6.80 26.15
C SER A 378 -11.87 -7.09 27.44
N GLU A 379 -11.04 -6.16 27.91
CA GLU A 379 -10.32 -6.29 29.18
C GLU A 379 -11.29 -6.24 30.37
N LEU A 380 -12.18 -5.24 30.39
CA LEU A 380 -13.30 -5.12 31.33
C LEU A 380 -14.16 -6.40 31.38
N SER A 381 -14.41 -7.02 30.22
CA SER A 381 -15.20 -8.25 30.13
C SER A 381 -14.48 -9.50 30.66
N SER A 382 -13.14 -9.55 30.64
CA SER A 382 -12.38 -10.68 31.16
C SER A 382 -12.22 -10.63 32.68
N GLU A 383 -12.06 -9.44 33.28
CA GLU A 383 -11.97 -9.29 34.74
C GLU A 383 -13.26 -9.72 35.46
N GLY A 384 -14.41 -9.66 34.79
CA GLY A 384 -15.69 -10.15 35.33
C GLY A 384 -15.88 -11.67 35.33
N ASN A 385 -15.02 -12.46 34.67
CA ASN A 385 -15.25 -13.90 34.42
C ASN A 385 -14.28 -14.84 35.17
N ASN A 386 -13.20 -14.33 35.78
CA ASN A 386 -12.27 -15.13 36.58
C ASN A 386 -12.79 -15.36 38.01
N GLY A 387 -13.81 -16.20 38.15
CA GLY A 387 -14.52 -16.49 39.41
C GLY A 387 -13.73 -17.28 40.48
N ASN A 388 -12.41 -17.07 40.61
CA ASN A 388 -11.59 -17.78 41.60
C ASN A 388 -10.37 -16.98 42.11
N SER A 389 -10.62 -15.82 42.72
CA SER A 389 -9.77 -15.25 43.79
C SER A 389 -10.57 -14.17 44.54
N SER A 390 -10.66 -14.29 45.88
CA SER A 390 -11.64 -13.54 46.67
C SER A 390 -11.25 -12.09 47.02
N ASP A 391 -10.07 -11.62 46.62
CA ASP A 391 -9.48 -10.36 47.13
C ASP A 391 -8.90 -9.41 46.05
N ARG A 392 -9.32 -9.53 44.79
CA ARG A 392 -9.05 -8.52 43.74
C ARG A 392 -10.29 -8.28 42.86
N ARG A 393 -11.34 -7.70 43.44
CA ARG A 393 -12.35 -6.99 42.64
C ARG A 393 -11.64 -5.82 41.93
N PRO A 394 -11.86 -5.58 40.62
CA PRO A 394 -11.45 -4.30 40.03
C PRO A 394 -12.17 -3.19 40.79
N SER A 395 -11.42 -2.20 41.29
CA SER A 395 -12.00 -1.06 42.01
C SER A 395 -13.07 -0.40 41.14
N GLU A 396 -14.19 0.03 41.73
CA GLU A 396 -15.22 0.76 40.99
C GLU A 396 -14.64 2.03 40.32
N ALA A 397 -13.62 2.63 40.92
CA ALA A 397 -12.86 3.72 40.32
C ALA A 397 -12.13 3.30 39.02
N ALA A 398 -11.59 2.07 38.95
CA ALA A 398 -10.95 1.54 37.75
C ALA A 398 -11.98 1.19 36.66
N LEU A 399 -13.11 0.58 37.03
CA LEU A 399 -14.22 0.29 36.12
C LEU A 399 -14.81 1.58 35.54
N ASN A 400 -15.02 2.59 36.38
CA ASN A 400 -15.56 3.88 35.98
C ASN A 400 -14.55 4.72 35.20
N ALA A 401 -13.24 4.64 35.51
CA ALA A 401 -12.20 5.24 34.69
C ALA A 401 -12.10 4.58 33.30
N ALA A 402 -12.25 3.26 33.20
CA ALA A 402 -12.28 2.55 31.91
C ALA A 402 -13.49 2.96 31.05
N LYS A 403 -14.68 3.11 31.67
CA LYS A 403 -15.89 3.65 31.03
C LYS A 403 -15.73 5.10 30.60
N ALA A 404 -15.33 6.00 31.50
CA ALA A 404 -15.12 7.41 31.20
C ALA A 404 -14.07 7.61 30.10
N ALA A 405 -13.00 6.81 30.09
CA ALA A 405 -12.00 6.82 29.03
C ALA A 405 -12.48 6.17 27.73
N SER A 406 -13.51 5.31 27.74
CA SER A 406 -14.17 4.79 26.52
C SER A 406 -15.13 5.85 25.93
N GLU A 407 -15.88 6.51 26.78
CA GLU A 407 -16.84 7.56 26.45
C GLU A 407 -16.13 8.82 25.91
N HIS A 408 -15.04 9.26 26.55
CA HIS A 408 -14.15 10.30 26.04
C HIS A 408 -13.60 9.97 24.65
N ASP A 409 -13.22 8.71 24.39
CA ASP A 409 -12.68 8.29 23.10
C ASP A 409 -13.75 8.36 21.99
N LEU A 410 -14.98 7.99 22.31
CA LEU A 410 -16.14 8.13 21.42
C LEU A 410 -16.52 9.62 21.23
N GLN A 411 -16.42 10.43 22.27
CA GLN A 411 -16.66 11.88 22.21
C GLN A 411 -15.65 12.57 21.30
N VAL A 412 -14.36 12.23 21.40
CA VAL A 412 -13.31 12.71 20.47
C VAL A 412 -13.60 12.28 19.04
N ALA A 413 -14.04 11.03 18.81
CA ALA A 413 -14.44 10.57 17.48
C ALA A 413 -15.58 11.42 16.91
N GLY A 414 -16.65 11.62 17.68
CA GLY A 414 -17.82 12.41 17.29
C GLY A 414 -17.50 13.89 17.08
N GLN A 415 -16.66 14.48 17.92
CA GLN A 415 -16.18 15.86 17.75
C GLN A 415 -15.35 16.01 16.47
N THR A 416 -14.37 15.14 16.23
CA THR A 416 -13.56 15.16 14.99
C THR A 416 -14.45 15.01 13.76
N LEU A 417 -15.35 14.03 13.75
CA LEU A 417 -16.28 13.82 12.63
C LEU A 417 -17.23 15.01 12.42
N SER A 418 -17.73 15.63 13.49
CA SER A 418 -18.55 16.85 13.43
C SER A 418 -17.77 18.03 12.84
N VAL A 419 -16.49 18.20 13.20
CA VAL A 419 -15.62 19.24 12.64
C VAL A 419 -15.35 18.99 11.15
N LEU A 420 -15.07 17.74 10.75
CA LEU A 420 -14.87 17.38 9.34
C LEU A 420 -16.15 17.63 8.50
N PHE A 421 -17.33 17.24 8.99
CA PHE A 421 -18.59 17.55 8.30
C PHE A 421 -18.87 19.06 8.24
N LYS A 422 -18.64 19.81 9.33
CA LYS A 422 -18.79 21.28 9.33
C LYS A 422 -17.85 21.94 8.31
N LEU A 423 -16.61 21.49 8.22
CA LEU A 423 -15.64 21.96 7.23
C LEU A 423 -16.11 21.66 5.80
N MET A 424 -16.54 20.42 5.54
CA MET A 424 -17.02 20.00 4.22
C MET A 424 -18.29 20.76 3.79
N ILE A 425 -19.22 20.99 4.72
CA ILE A 425 -20.42 21.80 4.48
C ILE A 425 -20.05 23.27 4.24
N LEU A 426 -19.11 23.85 5.00
CA LEU A 426 -18.70 25.25 4.84
C LEU A 426 -17.97 25.49 3.51
N VAL A 427 -17.06 24.60 3.13
CA VAL A 427 -16.38 24.63 1.82
C VAL A 427 -17.40 24.40 0.69
N GLY A 428 -18.27 23.39 0.81
CA GLY A 428 -19.32 23.10 -0.17
C GLY A 428 -20.31 24.26 -0.36
N ALA A 429 -20.77 24.89 0.73
CA ALA A 429 -21.66 26.06 0.69
C ALA A 429 -20.96 27.29 0.10
N THR A 430 -19.67 27.49 0.38
CA THR A 430 -18.86 28.55 -0.24
C THR A 430 -18.77 28.34 -1.76
N ILE A 431 -18.51 27.11 -2.21
CA ILE A 431 -18.48 26.75 -3.63
C ILE A 431 -19.87 26.87 -4.27
N ALA A 432 -20.94 26.48 -3.58
CA ALA A 432 -22.31 26.58 -4.10
C ALA A 432 -22.77 28.05 -4.27
N ALA A 433 -22.49 28.90 -3.27
CA ALA A 433 -22.91 30.30 -3.29
C ALA A 433 -22.06 31.17 -4.24
N PHE A 434 -20.74 30.98 -4.25
CA PHE A 434 -19.82 31.86 -4.98
C PHE A 434 -19.28 31.23 -6.27
N GLY A 435 -19.24 29.90 -6.38
CA GLY A 435 -18.64 29.20 -7.50
C GLY A 435 -19.29 29.51 -8.83
N GLN A 436 -20.62 29.48 -8.94
CA GLN A 436 -21.32 29.79 -10.19
C GLN A 436 -21.12 31.26 -10.64
N GLY A 437 -21.09 32.21 -9.68
CA GLY A 437 -20.86 33.62 -9.97
C GLY A 437 -19.42 33.92 -10.43
N TYR A 438 -18.43 33.31 -9.79
CA TYR A 438 -17.02 33.51 -10.13
C TYR A 438 -16.45 32.50 -11.12
N ALA A 439 -17.18 31.47 -11.56
CA ALA A 439 -16.69 30.44 -12.49
C ALA A 439 -16.08 31.05 -13.76
N GLN A 440 -16.74 32.04 -14.36
CA GLN A 440 -16.24 32.74 -15.55
C GLN A 440 -14.95 33.52 -15.27
N LEU A 441 -14.86 34.20 -14.12
CA LEU A 441 -13.65 34.91 -13.70
C LEU A 441 -12.49 33.94 -13.43
N LEU A 442 -12.76 32.84 -12.71
CA LEU A 442 -11.79 31.80 -12.40
C LEU A 442 -11.26 31.16 -13.69
N LEU A 443 -12.14 30.79 -14.62
CA LEU A 443 -11.77 30.23 -15.93
C LEU A 443 -10.99 31.22 -16.80
N HIS A 444 -11.24 32.52 -16.69
CA HIS A 444 -10.47 33.56 -17.38
C HIS A 444 -9.06 33.73 -16.78
N ILE A 445 -8.93 33.70 -15.45
CA ILE A 445 -7.63 33.70 -14.75
C ILE A 445 -6.84 32.42 -15.06
N TYR A 446 -7.51 31.27 -15.09
CA TYR A 446 -6.93 29.96 -15.38
C TYR A 446 -6.41 29.89 -16.82
N GLY A 447 -7.29 30.12 -17.80
CA GLY A 447 -6.96 30.06 -19.23
C GLY A 447 -6.11 31.21 -19.77
N GLY A 448 -6.14 32.38 -19.12
CA GLY A 448 -5.47 33.60 -19.58
C GLY A 448 -6.12 34.25 -20.80
N ARG A 449 -5.58 35.41 -21.21
CA ARG A 449 -6.13 36.26 -22.29
C ARG A 449 -5.86 35.74 -23.72
N ARG A 450 -5.97 34.44 -23.98
CA ARG A 450 -6.09 33.93 -25.36
C ARG A 450 -7.58 34.00 -25.74
N PRO A 451 -7.98 34.79 -26.76
CA PRO A 451 -9.38 34.93 -27.12
C PRO A 451 -9.96 33.61 -27.63
N LEU A 452 -11.25 33.40 -27.36
CA LEU A 452 -12.03 32.31 -27.95
C LEU A 452 -12.14 32.54 -29.47
N ARG A 453 -11.20 31.99 -30.24
CA ARG A 453 -11.43 31.71 -31.67
C ARG A 453 -12.45 30.57 -31.77
N VAL A 454 -13.72 30.94 -31.64
CA VAL A 454 -14.81 30.20 -32.30
C VAL A 454 -14.48 30.23 -33.80
N PRO A 455 -14.39 29.08 -34.49
CA PRO A 455 -14.21 29.08 -35.93
C PRO A 455 -15.47 29.67 -36.58
N SER A 456 -15.31 30.82 -37.22
CA SER A 456 -16.40 31.59 -37.82
C SER A 456 -16.46 31.36 -39.34
N THR A 457 -16.81 30.14 -39.74
CA THR A 457 -17.40 29.71 -41.04
C THR A 457 -17.72 28.23 -40.94
#